data_AF-A0A9D9P814-F1
#
_entry.id   AF-A0A9D9P814-F1
#
_cell.length_a   1.000
_cell.length_b   1.000
_cell.length_c   1.000
_cell.angle_alpha   90.00
_cell.angle_beta   90.00
_cell.angle_gamma   90.00
#
_symmetry.space_group_name_H-M   'P 1'
#
loop_
_entity.id
_entity.type
_entity.pdbx_description
1 polymer ?
#
loop_
_entity_poly.entity_id
_entity_poly.type
_entity_poly.pdbx_seq_one_letter_code
_entity_poly.pdbx_strand_id
1 'polypeptide(L)' 'MMSDLQELDWDAIAATDFRDSDVKEGKQAEFLVHGFFPFDLVERIGVHRANIWNKVRSVLAGSGYTPRVEVRDDWYF' A
#
# COMPACT_ATOMS: atom_id res chain seq x y z
N MET A 1 0.89 19.70 10.76
CA MET A 1 0.84 18.99 9.47
C MET A 1 0.25 17.59 9.70
N MET A 2 -1.03 17.53 10.10
CA MET A 2 -1.83 16.31 10.38
C MET A 2 -3.35 16.68 10.38
N SER A 3 -3.75 17.71 9.63
CA SER A 3 -5.11 18.27 9.70
C SER A 3 -6.04 17.73 8.61
N ASP A 4 -5.49 17.18 7.53
CA ASP A 4 -6.26 16.81 6.33
C ASP A 4 -6.80 15.37 6.39
N LEU A 5 -6.41 14.60 7.41
CA LEU A 5 -6.87 13.21 7.63
C LEU A 5 -8.30 13.13 8.17
N GLN A 6 -8.85 14.25 8.66
CA GLN A 6 -10.22 14.33 9.18
C GLN A 6 -11.26 14.56 8.08
N GLU A 7 -10.84 14.90 6.87
CA GLU A 7 -11.71 15.07 5.71
C GLU A 7 -11.95 13.76 4.95
N LEU A 8 -11.30 12.68 5.37
CA LEU A 8 -11.51 11.36 4.78
C LEU A 8 -12.85 10.78 5.26
N ASP A 9 -13.68 10.36 4.30
CA ASP A 9 -14.94 9.69 4.55
C ASP A 9 -14.68 8.23 4.96
N TRP A 10 -14.52 8.03 6.27
CA TRP A 10 -14.20 6.73 6.87
C TRP A 10 -15.30 5.68 6.65
N ASP A 11 -16.55 6.10 6.43
CA ASP A 11 -17.66 5.20 6.11
C ASP A 11 -17.54 4.64 4.69
N ALA A 12 -17.06 5.45 3.73
CA ALA A 12 -16.74 4.99 2.38
C ALA A 12 -15.55 4.01 2.35
N ILE A 13 -14.54 4.24 3.19
CA ILE A 13 -13.37 3.34 3.34
C ILE A 13 -13.76 1.99 3.96
N ALA A 14 -14.78 1.95 4.81
CA ALA A 14 -15.23 0.73 5.50
C ALA A 14 -16.20 -0.16 4.68
N ALA A 15 -16.68 0.32 3.53
CA ALA A 15 -17.64 -0.40 2.70
C ALA A 15 -17.04 -1.71 2.15
N THR A 16 -17.78 -2.82 2.22
CA THR A 16 -17.25 -4.18 1.97
C THR A 16 -17.85 -4.90 0.74
N ASP A 17 -18.67 -4.23 -0.08
CA ASP A 17 -19.29 -4.84 -1.26
C ASP A 17 -18.51 -4.49 -2.54
N PHE A 18 -17.88 -5.51 -3.14
CA PHE A 18 -16.78 -5.37 -4.10
C PHE A 18 -16.91 -6.33 -5.30
N ARG A 19 -18.08 -6.39 -5.93
CA ARG A 19 -18.40 -7.45 -6.92
C ARG A 19 -18.28 -7.07 -8.39
N ASP A 20 -17.87 -5.84 -8.74
CA ASP A 20 -17.83 -5.41 -10.15
C ASP A 20 -16.41 -5.15 -10.67
N SER A 21 -16.24 -5.22 -11.99
CA SER A 21 -14.94 -5.08 -12.68
C SER A 21 -14.33 -3.69 -12.48
N ASP A 22 -15.16 -2.70 -12.12
CA ASP A 22 -14.81 -1.35 -11.67
C ASP A 22 -14.05 -1.30 -10.32
N VAL A 23 -14.08 -2.37 -9.53
CA VAL A 23 -13.34 -2.50 -8.25
C VAL A 23 -11.84 -2.55 -8.48
N LYS A 24 -11.41 -2.98 -9.66
CA LYS A 24 -9.99 -3.08 -10.03
C LYS A 24 -9.34 -1.70 -10.17
N GLU A 25 -10.07 -0.73 -10.72
CA GLU A 25 -9.62 0.66 -10.83
C GLU A 25 -9.91 1.45 -9.53
N GLY A 26 -11.03 1.18 -8.85
CA GLY A 26 -11.34 1.77 -7.54
C GLY A 26 -10.30 1.48 -6.45
N LYS A 27 -9.80 0.24 -6.38
CA LYS A 27 -8.73 -0.14 -5.41
C LYS A 27 -7.37 0.49 -5.68
N GLN A 28 -7.07 0.87 -6.93
CA GLN A 28 -5.85 1.65 -7.20
C GLN A 28 -6.00 3.11 -6.79
N ALA A 29 -7.23 3.59 -6.59
CA ALA A 29 -7.56 4.99 -6.31
C ALA A 29 -7.79 5.31 -4.83
N GLU A 30 -7.73 4.35 -3.90
CA GLU A 30 -8.02 4.60 -2.48
C GLU A 30 -7.01 5.52 -1.78
N PHE A 31 -5.86 5.81 -2.39
CA PHE A 31 -4.91 6.79 -1.84
C PHE A 31 -4.24 7.61 -2.96
N LEU A 32 -4.90 8.68 -3.40
CA LEU A 32 -4.32 9.62 -4.36
C LEU A 32 -3.23 10.46 -3.69
N VAL A 33 -1.98 10.09 -3.88
CA VAL A 33 -0.84 10.90 -3.46
C VAL A 33 -0.33 11.73 -4.63
N HIS A 34 -0.33 13.05 -4.49
CA HIS A 34 0.22 13.95 -5.49
C HIS A 34 1.60 14.47 -5.06
N GLY A 35 2.60 14.30 -5.92
CA GLY A 35 3.95 14.84 -5.75
C GLY A 35 4.88 13.98 -4.88
N PHE A 36 4.56 13.79 -3.59
CA PHE A 36 5.45 13.11 -2.65
C PHE A 36 4.69 12.33 -1.57
N PHE A 37 5.16 11.11 -1.27
CA PHE A 37 4.72 10.31 -0.13
C PHE A 37 5.93 9.99 0.78
N PRO A 38 5.87 10.29 2.09
CA PRO A 38 6.92 9.90 3.03
C PRO A 38 7.02 8.37 3.16
N PHE A 39 8.17 7.80 2.83
CA PHE A 39 8.35 6.35 2.81
C PHE A 39 8.35 5.72 4.22
N ASP A 40 8.67 6.49 5.26
CA ASP A 40 8.64 6.08 6.66
C ASP A 40 7.22 5.74 7.19
N LEU A 41 6.18 6.17 6.46
CA LEU A 41 4.78 5.83 6.74
C LEU A 41 4.34 4.49 6.12
N VAL A 42 5.17 3.86 5.29
CA VAL A 42 4.86 2.57 4.67
C VAL A 42 5.12 1.44 5.67
N GLU A 43 4.10 0.88 6.30
CA GLU A 43 4.32 -0.16 7.32
C GLU A 43 4.68 -1.54 6.75
N ARG A 44 4.19 -1.86 5.54
CA ARG A 44 4.35 -3.18 4.92
C ARG A 44 4.49 -3.11 3.41
N ILE A 45 5.34 -3.97 2.87
CA ILE A 45 5.50 -4.21 1.44
C ILE A 45 5.18 -5.69 1.17
N GLY A 46 4.05 -5.95 0.52
CA GLY A 46 3.70 -7.29 0.04
C GLY A 46 4.27 -7.55 -1.36
N VAL A 47 4.83 -8.74 -1.57
CA VAL A 47 5.32 -9.18 -2.89
C VAL A 47 4.80 -10.58 -3.21
N HIS A 48 4.56 -10.88 -4.49
CA HIS A 48 4.00 -12.18 -4.87
C HIS A 48 5.03 -13.32 -4.92
N ARG A 49 6.34 -13.00 -5.00
CA ARG A 49 7.40 -14.01 -5.21
C ARG A 49 8.61 -13.75 -4.33
N ALA A 50 9.26 -14.83 -3.87
CA ALA A 50 10.43 -14.79 -3.00
C ALA A 50 11.67 -14.12 -3.66
N ASN A 51 11.81 -14.19 -4.99
CA ASN A 51 12.88 -13.48 -5.68
C ASN A 51 12.71 -11.95 -5.59
N ILE A 52 11.48 -11.45 -5.71
CA ILE A 52 11.16 -10.03 -5.54
C ILE A 52 11.36 -9.62 -4.08
N TRP A 53 11.00 -10.48 -3.13
CA TRP A 53 11.26 -10.22 -1.71
C TRP A 53 12.74 -9.96 -1.42
N ASN A 54 13.63 -10.80 -1.97
CA ASN A 54 15.07 -10.61 -1.83
C ASN A 54 15.54 -9.29 -2.47
N LYS A 55 15.00 -8.95 -3.64
CA LYS A 55 15.32 -7.69 -4.32
C LYS A 55 14.90 -6.49 -3.48
N VAL A 56 13.68 -6.49 -2.92
CA VAL A 56 13.19 -5.41 -2.05
C VAL A 56 14.08 -5.27 -0.83
N ARG A 57 14.41 -6.37 -0.15
CA ARG A 57 15.32 -6.32 1.01
C ARG A 57 16.70 -5.78 0.66
N SER A 58 17.24 -6.13 -0.52
CA SER A 58 18.54 -5.62 -0.95
C SER A 58 18.52 -4.11 -1.20
N VAL A 59 17.42 -3.57 -1.72
CA VAL A 59 17.26 -2.12 -1.92
C VAL A 59 17.12 -1.41 -0.58
N LEU A 60 16.33 -1.99 0.34
CA LEU A 60 16.10 -1.43 1.67
C LEU A 60 17.30 -1.57 2.62
N ALA A 61 18.29 -2.42 2.31
CA ALA A 61 19.47 -2.56 3.14
C ALA A 61 20.29 -1.25 3.25
N GLY A 62 20.14 -0.33 2.29
CA GLY A 62 20.75 1.00 2.33
C GLY A 62 19.87 2.10 2.93
N SER A 63 18.61 1.81 3.31
CA SER A 63 17.71 2.79 3.91
C SER A 63 17.71 2.69 5.44
N GLY A 64 17.62 3.83 6.13
CA GLY A 64 17.48 3.88 7.60
C GLY A 64 16.13 3.38 8.12
N TYR A 65 15.15 3.15 7.23
CA TYR A 65 13.83 2.60 7.52
C TYR A 65 13.66 1.24 6.86
N THR A 66 13.12 0.26 7.59
CA THR A 66 13.00 -1.13 7.13
C THR A 66 11.58 -1.65 7.38
N PRO A 67 10.63 -1.35 6.46
CA PRO A 67 9.26 -1.81 6.60
C PRO A 67 9.16 -3.34 6.48
N ARG A 68 8.04 -3.91 6.95
CA ARG A 68 7.84 -5.35 6.92
C ARG A 68 7.65 -5.83 5.48
N VAL A 69 8.59 -6.59 4.94
CA VAL A 69 8.48 -7.18 3.60
C VAL A 69 7.98 -8.62 3.71
N GLU A 70 6.90 -8.96 3.01
CA GLU A 70 6.30 -10.30 3.07
C GLU A 70 6.00 -10.86 1.69
N VAL A 71 6.14 -12.18 1.54
CA VAL A 71 5.56 -12.88 0.40
C VAL A 71 4.08 -13.10 0.69
N ARG A 72 3.22 -12.53 -0.14
CA ARG A 72 1.76 -12.60 -0.08
C ARG A 72 1.24 -12.99 -1.44
N ASP A 73 1.06 -14.28 -1.66
CA ASP A 73 0.44 -14.83 -2.87
C ASP A 73 -1.08 -14.61 -2.87
N ASP A 74 -1.67 -14.38 -1.69
CA ASP A 74 -3.05 -13.95 -1.46
C ASP A 74 -3.27 -12.47 -1.82
N TRP A 75 -2.21 -11.68 -1.89
CA TRP A 75 -2.27 -10.28 -2.30
C TRP A 75 -2.08 -10.18 -3.80
N TYR A 76 -3.13 -10.47 -4.55
CA TYR A 76 -3.23 -10.08 -5.95
C TYR A 76 -4.68 -9.77 -6.33
N PHE A 77 -4.83 -8.81 -7.25
CA PHE A 77 -6.06 -8.53 -7.99
C PHE A 77 -6.76 -9.79 -8.50
#